data_AF-A0A2R6R1X5-F1
#
_entry.id   AF-A0A2R6R1X5-F1
#
_cell.length_a   1.000
_cell.length_b   1.000
_cell.length_c   1.000
_cell.angle_alpha   90.00
_cell.angle_beta   90.00
_cell.angle_gamma   90.00
#
_symmetry.space_group_name_H-M   'P 1'
#
loop_
_entity.id
_entity.type
_entity.pdbx_description
1 polymer ?
#
loop_
_entity_poly.entity_id
_entity_poly.type
_entity_poly.pdbx_seq_one_letter_code
_entity_poly.pdbx_strand_id
1 'polypeptide(L)'
;MSVVLMFGGQMPVVKVGRMAGQFAKPRSDPFEEKDGIKLPSYRGDNENGDAFDEKSRIPDPNRMIRAYTQSVSTLNLLRAFATGGYAAMQRVNQWNLDFTELSDQGDRYHELAHRVDEALGFMAAAGLSVGHPIMTTTEF
;
A
#
# COMPACT_ATOMS: atom_id res chain seq x y z
N MET A 1 8.95 -3.81 -2.77
CA MET A 1 8.57 -4.09 -4.19
C MET A 1 9.15 -3.09 -5.19
N SER A 2 8.84 -1.79 -5.13
CA SER A 2 9.23 -0.84 -6.21
C SER A 2 10.74 -0.76 -6.49
N VAL A 3 11.58 -0.81 -5.44
CA VAL A 3 13.05 -0.78 -5.61
C VAL A 3 13.56 -2.04 -6.31
N VAL A 4 13.01 -3.21 -5.96
CA VAL A 4 13.31 -4.48 -6.63
C VAL A 4 12.95 -4.43 -8.11
N LEU A 5 11.77 -3.87 -8.45
CA LEU A 5 11.34 -3.71 -9.85
C LEU A 5 12.22 -2.69 -10.60
N MET A 6 12.60 -1.57 -9.97
CA MET A 6 13.54 -0.61 -10.56
C MET A 6 14.89 -1.24 -10.83
N PHE A 7 15.41 -2.03 -9.88
CA PHE A 7 16.71 -2.69 -10.02
C PHE A 7 16.69 -3.75 -11.12
N GLY A 8 15.71 -4.66 -11.10
CA GLY A 8 15.61 -5.73 -12.09
C GLY A 8 15.23 -5.24 -13.49
N GLY A 9 14.40 -4.20 -13.57
CA GLY A 9 13.96 -3.63 -14.85
C GLY A 9 14.87 -2.52 -15.39
N GLN A 10 15.80 -2.00 -14.59
CA GLN A 10 16.69 -0.87 -14.92
C GLN A 10 15.95 0.37 -15.47
N MET A 11 14.73 0.60 -14.98
CA MET A 11 13.89 1.72 -15.38
C MET A 11 13.17 2.33 -14.17
N PRO A 12 12.82 3.63 -14.21
CA PRO A 12 12.00 4.25 -13.18
C PRO A 12 10.64 3.54 -13.03
N VAL A 13 10.17 3.40 -11.79
CA VAL A 13 8.86 2.82 -11.47
C VAL A 13 7.96 3.86 -10.82
N VAL A 14 6.80 4.09 -11.44
CA VAL A 14 5.72 4.91 -10.87
C VAL A 14 4.95 4.08 -9.86
N LYS A 15 4.83 4.59 -8.62
CA LYS A 15 4.16 3.92 -7.51
C LYS A 15 2.73 4.44 -7.41
N VAL A 16 1.73 3.60 -7.64
CA VAL A 16 0.31 3.96 -7.50
C VAL A 16 -0.35 3.06 -6.47
N GLY A 17 -0.78 3.65 -5.36
CA GLY A 17 -1.45 2.94 -4.27
C GLY A 17 -2.97 2.89 -4.46
N ARG A 18 -3.57 1.71 -4.32
CA ARG A 18 -5.03 1.59 -4.16
C ARG A 18 -5.44 1.88 -2.72
N MET A 19 -5.32 3.13 -2.32
CA MET A 19 -5.44 3.60 -0.92
C MET A 19 -6.30 4.87 -0.85
N ALA A 20 -6.60 5.34 0.37
CA ALA A 20 -7.20 6.66 0.63
C ALA A 20 -8.46 6.98 -0.20
N GLY A 21 -9.38 6.02 -0.34
CA GLY A 21 -10.63 6.22 -1.09
C GLY A 21 -11.26 4.95 -1.67
N GLN A 22 -10.53 3.82 -1.68
CA GLN A 22 -11.01 2.53 -2.20
C GLN A 22 -12.00 1.82 -1.26
N PHE A 23 -13.04 2.53 -0.82
CA PHE A 23 -14.03 2.03 0.13
C PHE A 23 -15.22 1.34 -0.54
N ALA A 24 -15.64 1.77 -1.73
CA ALA A 24 -16.74 1.14 -2.46
C ALA A 24 -16.32 -0.17 -3.14
N LYS A 25 -17.27 -1.10 -3.27
CA LYS A 25 -17.09 -2.45 -3.83
C LYS A 25 -18.26 -2.78 -4.77
N PRO A 26 -18.00 -3.04 -6.06
CA PRO A 26 -19.04 -3.58 -6.94
C PRO A 26 -19.41 -4.99 -6.49
N ARG A 27 -20.69 -5.36 -6.67
CA ARG A 27 -21.21 -6.68 -6.30
C ARG A 27 -21.94 -7.29 -7.49
N SER A 28 -21.70 -8.57 -7.73
CA SER A 28 -22.35 -9.32 -8.81
C SER A 28 -23.85 -9.51 -8.57
N ASP A 29 -24.26 -9.60 -7.30
CA ASP A 29 -25.66 -9.70 -6.89
C ASP A 29 -26.01 -8.53 -5.95
N PRO A 30 -27.13 -7.81 -6.17
CA PRO A 30 -27.62 -6.79 -5.26
C PRO A 30 -27.97 -7.32 -3.85
N PHE A 31 -28.17 -8.62 -3.67
CA PHE A 31 -28.51 -9.24 -2.39
C PHE A 31 -27.52 -10.34 -1.98
N GLU A 32 -27.40 -10.53 -0.67
CA GLU A 32 -26.66 -11.61 -0.02
C GLU A 32 -27.66 -12.41 0.82
N GLU A 33 -27.65 -13.73 0.67
CA GLU A 33 -28.55 -14.63 1.40
C GLU A 33 -27.72 -15.56 2.30
N LYS A 34 -28.11 -15.66 3.58
CA LYS A 34 -27.54 -16.58 4.57
C LYS A 34 -28.66 -17.16 5.41
N ASP A 35 -28.65 -18.48 5.59
CA ASP A 35 -29.62 -19.20 6.42
C ASP A 35 -31.10 -18.85 6.10
N GLY A 36 -31.40 -18.63 4.82
CA GLY A 36 -32.74 -18.26 4.33
C GLY A 36 -33.13 -16.78 4.53
N ILE A 37 -32.25 -15.95 5.10
CA ILE A 37 -32.44 -14.51 5.26
C ILE A 37 -31.74 -13.79 4.11
N LYS A 38 -32.48 -12.94 3.39
CA LYS A 38 -31.98 -12.17 2.23
C LYS A 38 -31.87 -10.68 2.57
N LEU A 39 -30.65 -10.15 2.52
CA LEU A 39 -30.36 -8.74 2.80
C LEU A 39 -29.61 -8.08 1.63
N PRO A 40 -29.62 -6.74 1.50
CA PRO A 40 -28.77 -6.06 0.53
C PRO A 40 -27.30 -6.44 0.70
N SER A 41 -26.60 -6.65 -0.41
CA SER A 41 -25.17 -6.93 -0.40
C SER A 41 -24.38 -5.78 0.23
N TYR A 42 -23.33 -6.11 0.97
CA TYR A 42 -22.33 -5.13 1.40
C TYR A 42 -21.62 -4.55 0.17
N ARG A 43 -21.68 -3.23 0.02
CA ARG A 43 -21.12 -2.50 -1.13
C ARG A 43 -19.89 -1.66 -0.76
N GLY A 44 -19.30 -1.94 0.39
CA GLY A 44 -18.19 -1.17 0.90
C GLY A 44 -18.60 -0.13 1.92
N ASP A 45 -17.66 0.25 2.77
CA ASP A 45 -17.90 1.13 3.94
C ASP A 45 -18.45 2.50 3.57
N ASN A 46 -18.28 2.91 2.31
CA ASN A 46 -18.79 4.15 1.75
C ASN A 46 -20.32 4.14 1.54
N GLU A 47 -20.91 2.95 1.47
CA GLU A 47 -22.35 2.76 1.22
C GLU A 47 -23.06 2.17 2.45
N ASN A 48 -22.63 1.00 2.93
CA ASN A 48 -23.27 0.29 4.04
C ASN A 48 -22.25 -0.48 4.89
N GLY A 49 -22.71 -1.13 5.96
CA GLY A 49 -21.89 -1.95 6.87
C GLY A 49 -21.70 -3.38 6.37
N ASP A 50 -20.59 -4.00 6.77
CA ASP A 50 -20.23 -5.38 6.45
C ASP A 50 -21.04 -6.41 7.24
N ALA A 51 -21.41 -6.06 8.47
CA ALA A 51 -22.24 -6.88 9.34
C ALA A 51 -23.53 -7.33 8.63
N PHE A 52 -23.89 -8.60 8.81
CA PHE A 52 -25.05 -9.22 8.17
C PHE A 52 -26.29 -9.03 9.05
N ASP A 53 -26.76 -7.78 9.13
CA ASP A 53 -27.98 -7.40 9.81
C ASP A 53 -28.70 -6.28 9.04
N GLU A 54 -30.02 -6.19 9.21
CA GLU A 54 -30.86 -5.26 8.44
C GLU A 54 -30.40 -3.81 8.59
N LYS A 55 -30.07 -3.37 9.81
CA LYS A 55 -29.67 -1.99 10.10
C LYS A 55 -28.34 -1.63 9.42
N SER A 56 -27.36 -2.53 9.47
CA SER A 56 -26.05 -2.32 8.85
C SER A 56 -26.13 -2.30 7.33
N ARG A 57 -27.06 -3.03 6.71
CA ARG A 57 -27.16 -3.13 5.25
C ARG A 57 -27.92 -1.98 4.58
N ILE A 58 -28.63 -1.15 5.35
CA ILE A 58 -29.25 0.08 4.85
C ILE A 58 -28.15 1.08 4.41
N PRO A 59 -28.18 1.57 3.16
CA PRO A 59 -27.25 2.61 2.71
C PRO A 59 -27.38 3.89 3.54
N ASP A 60 -26.24 4.43 4.00
CA ASP A 60 -26.19 5.66 4.81
C ASP A 60 -25.29 6.71 4.11
N PRO A 61 -25.87 7.81 3.60
CA PRO A 61 -25.11 8.87 2.94
C PRO A 61 -24.02 9.52 3.81
N ASN A 62 -24.15 9.50 5.15
CA ASN A 62 -23.13 10.06 6.04
C ASN A 62 -21.81 9.29 5.98
N ARG A 63 -21.83 8.05 5.49
CA ARG A 63 -20.62 7.25 5.26
C ARG A 63 -19.69 7.88 4.23
N MET A 64 -20.20 8.66 3.28
CA MET A 64 -19.37 9.42 2.34
C MET A 64 -18.52 10.48 3.04
N ILE A 65 -19.07 11.15 4.06
CA ILE A 65 -18.32 12.13 4.85
C ILE A 65 -17.25 11.42 5.67
N ARG A 66 -17.59 10.29 6.30
CA ARG A 66 -16.63 9.46 7.03
C ARG A 66 -15.49 8.95 6.14
N ALA A 67 -15.83 8.46 4.95
CA ALA A 67 -14.87 7.99 3.97
C ALA A 67 -13.95 9.12 3.49
N TYR A 68 -14.48 10.34 3.31
CA TYR A 68 -13.69 11.53 3.00
C TYR A 68 -12.68 11.83 4.12
N THR A 69 -13.11 11.90 5.38
CA THR A 69 -12.22 12.15 6.51
C THR A 69 -11.12 11.10 6.62
N GLN A 70 -11.47 9.82 6.48
CA GLN A 70 -10.48 8.73 6.52
C GLN A 70 -9.51 8.80 5.33
N SER A 71 -9.99 9.16 4.14
CA SER A 71 -9.14 9.38 2.95
C SER A 71 -8.12 10.48 3.20
N VAL A 72 -8.55 11.63 3.72
CA VAL A 72 -7.66 12.77 4.02
C VAL A 72 -6.62 12.38 5.07
N SER A 73 -7.02 11.74 6.17
CA SER A 73 -6.09 11.30 7.21
C SER A 73 -5.06 10.29 6.68
N THR A 74 -5.52 9.33 5.86
CA THR A 74 -4.64 8.33 5.23
C THR A 74 -3.65 9.00 4.27
N LEU A 75 -4.14 9.91 3.43
CA LEU A 75 -3.33 10.63 2.46
C LEU A 75 -2.29 11.54 3.13
N ASN A 76 -2.66 12.19 4.24
CA ASN A 76 -1.75 13.00 5.04
C ASN A 76 -0.58 12.15 5.59
N LEU A 77 -0.90 10.98 6.14
CA LEU A 77 0.13 10.05 6.64
C LEU A 77 1.03 9.52 5.52
N LEU A 78 0.45 9.14 4.38
CA LEU A 78 1.21 8.67 3.22
C LEU A 78 2.17 9.73 2.69
N ARG A 79 1.74 11.00 2.62
CA ARG A 79 2.61 12.13 2.27
C ARG A 79 3.75 12.29 3.26
N ALA A 80 3.46 12.22 4.56
CA ALA A 80 4.48 12.29 5.60
C ALA A 80 5.51 11.15 5.48
N PHE A 81 5.10 9.94 5.12
CA PHE A 81 6.04 8.84 4.87
C PHE A 81 6.85 9.02 3.56
N ALA A 82 6.22 9.55 2.52
CA ALA A 82 6.87 9.74 1.21
C ALA A 82 7.98 10.81 1.24
N THR A 83 7.81 11.86 2.05
CA THR A 83 8.77 12.98 2.14
C THR A 83 9.56 13.03 3.46
N GLY A 84 9.04 12.44 4.54
CA GLY A 84 9.66 12.47 5.88
C GLY A 84 10.74 11.41 6.12
N GLY A 85 11.36 10.89 5.06
CA GLY A 85 12.47 9.93 5.14
C GLY A 85 12.06 8.48 5.41
N TYR A 86 10.77 8.19 5.68
CA TYR A 86 10.33 6.80 5.78
C TYR A 86 10.62 6.07 4.48
N ALA A 87 10.33 6.69 3.33
CA ALA A 87 10.55 6.19 1.97
C ALA A 87 11.99 6.25 1.44
N ALA A 88 12.99 6.57 2.29
CA ALA A 88 14.38 6.63 1.86
C ALA A 88 14.87 5.26 1.36
N MET A 89 15.60 5.25 0.24
CA MET A 89 16.05 4.01 -0.42
C MET A 89 16.97 3.16 0.46
N GLN A 90 17.63 3.75 1.45
CA GLN A 90 18.46 3.01 2.41
C GLN A 90 17.68 2.08 3.32
N ARG A 91 16.36 2.27 3.46
CA ARG A 91 15.52 1.43 4.31
C ARG A 91 15.03 0.17 3.61
N VAL A 92 15.45 -0.09 2.37
CA VAL A 92 15.08 -1.29 1.61
C VAL A 92 15.40 -2.57 2.36
N ASN A 93 16.55 -2.63 3.05
CA ASN A 93 16.90 -3.78 3.88
C ASN A 93 16.06 -3.90 5.16
N GLN A 94 15.50 -2.80 5.66
CA GLN A 94 14.60 -2.79 6.82
C GLN A 94 13.14 -3.11 6.45
N TRP A 95 12.75 -2.92 5.19
CA TRP A 95 11.41 -3.24 4.70
C TRP A 95 11.25 -4.70 4.30
N ASN A 96 12.30 -5.49 4.43
CA ASN A 96 12.31 -6.92 4.13
C ASN A 96 11.72 -7.71 5.28
N LEU A 97 10.39 -7.61 5.30
CA LEU A 97 9.39 -8.53 5.80
C LEU A 97 9.91 -9.84 6.43
N ASP A 98 9.63 -9.98 7.72
CA ASP A 98 9.78 -11.19 8.55
C ASP A 98 9.15 -12.47 7.94
N PHE A 99 8.36 -12.38 6.85
CA PHE A 99 7.72 -13.55 6.21
C PHE A 99 8.69 -14.40 5.37
N THR A 100 9.87 -13.89 5.01
CA THR A 100 10.82 -14.61 4.13
C THR A 100 11.81 -15.51 4.88
N GLU A 101 11.92 -15.40 6.21
CA GLU A 101 13.00 -16.01 6.99
C GLU A 101 13.08 -17.55 6.93
N LEU A 102 12.04 -18.25 6.43
CA LEU A 102 11.96 -19.71 6.46
C LEU A 102 11.57 -20.34 5.10
N SER A 103 11.95 -19.76 3.96
CA SER A 103 11.67 -20.36 2.64
C SER A 103 12.81 -20.20 1.65
N ASP A 104 12.96 -21.15 0.71
CA ASP A 104 13.92 -21.07 -0.41
C ASP A 104 13.74 -19.81 -1.28
N GLN A 105 12.51 -19.25 -1.32
CA GLN A 105 12.24 -17.99 -2.02
C GLN A 105 12.77 -16.77 -1.23
N GLY A 106 12.91 -16.91 0.08
CA GLY A 106 13.54 -15.92 0.96
C GLY A 106 15.01 -15.74 0.64
N ASP A 107 15.76 -16.83 0.44
CA ASP A 107 17.19 -16.77 0.09
C ASP A 107 17.43 -15.98 -1.20
N ARG A 108 16.64 -16.25 -2.25
CA ARG A 108 16.70 -15.50 -3.52
C ARG A 108 16.36 -14.03 -3.35
N TYR A 109 15.40 -13.73 -2.46
CA TYR A 109 15.01 -12.37 -2.16
C TYR A 109 16.12 -11.63 -1.39
N HIS A 110 16.79 -12.31 -0.44
CA HIS A 110 17.94 -11.77 0.29
C HIS A 110 19.12 -11.47 -0.63
N GLU A 111 19.45 -12.36 -1.57
CA GLU A 111 20.49 -12.11 -2.58
C GLU A 111 20.18 -10.86 -3.40
N LEU A 112 18.93 -10.71 -3.83
CA LEU A 112 18.50 -9.54 -4.59
C LEU A 112 18.56 -8.25 -3.75
N ALA A 113 18.14 -8.29 -2.49
CA ALA A 113 18.23 -7.17 -1.57
C ALA A 113 19.69 -6.74 -1.33
N HIS A 114 20.60 -7.70 -1.17
CA HIS A 114 22.03 -7.44 -1.03
C HIS A 114 22.60 -6.71 -2.25
N ARG A 115 22.26 -7.17 -3.46
CA ARG A 115 22.70 -6.52 -4.70
C ARG A 115 22.16 -5.09 -4.86
N VAL A 116 20.95 -4.84 -4.38
CA VAL A 116 20.38 -3.47 -4.33
C VAL A 116 21.18 -2.61 -3.35
N ASP A 117 21.53 -3.14 -2.18
CA ASP A 117 22.33 -2.41 -1.18
C ASP A 117 23.73 -2.05 -1.72
N GLU A 118 24.41 -3.01 -2.38
CA GLU A 118 25.69 -2.76 -3.04
C GLU A 118 25.60 -1.65 -4.10
N ALA A 119 24.53 -1.65 -4.90
CA ALA A 119 24.31 -0.62 -5.92
C ALA A 119 24.08 0.76 -5.28
N LEU A 120 23.31 0.84 -4.19
CA LEU A 120 23.12 2.08 -3.44
C LEU A 120 24.45 2.56 -2.81
N GLY A 121 25.27 1.64 -2.29
CA GLY A 121 26.62 1.92 -1.80
C GLY A 121 27.54 2.47 -2.88
N PHE A 122 27.51 1.89 -4.08
CA PHE A 122 28.25 2.39 -5.23
C PHE A 122 27.79 3.80 -5.64
N MET A 123 26.48 4.05 -5.70
CA MET A 123 25.94 5.38 -6.02
C MET A 123 26.39 6.44 -4.99
N ALA A 124 26.42 6.08 -3.70
CA ALA A 124 26.93 6.95 -2.64
C ALA A 124 28.43 7.24 -2.82
N ALA A 125 29.24 6.21 -3.10
CA ALA A 125 30.67 6.36 -3.36
C ALA A 125 30.98 7.18 -4.63
N ALA A 126 30.11 7.10 -5.65
CA ALA A 126 30.20 7.87 -6.88
C ALA A 126 29.73 9.34 -6.73
N GLY A 127 29.35 9.77 -5.53
CA GLY A 127 29.02 11.16 -5.22
C GLY A 127 27.51 11.46 -5.10
N LEU A 128 26.63 10.49 -5.34
CA LEU A 128 25.21 10.64 -5.05
C LEU A 128 24.95 10.32 -3.58
N SER A 129 25.22 11.31 -2.74
CA SER A 129 25.11 11.13 -1.29
C SER A 129 23.70 10.71 -0.85
N VAL A 130 23.65 10.04 0.29
CA VAL A 130 22.44 9.58 0.96
C VAL A 130 21.43 10.70 1.23
N GLY A 131 21.91 11.91 1.49
CA GLY A 131 21.06 13.08 1.73
C GLY A 131 20.53 13.74 0.45
N HIS A 132 20.88 13.22 -0.73
CA HIS A 132 20.36 13.76 -1.98
C HIS A 132 18.84 13.55 -2.05
N PRO A 133 18.04 14.55 -2.46
CA PRO A 133 16.57 14.47 -2.44
C PRO A 133 16.00 13.21 -3.10
N ILE A 134 16.59 12.80 -4.23
CA ILE A 134 16.20 11.58 -4.97
C ILE A 134 16.35 10.27 -4.18
N MET A 135 17.19 10.26 -3.14
CA MET A 135 17.45 9.11 -2.28
C MET A 135 16.55 9.10 -1.03
N THR A 136 15.99 10.25 -0.66
CA THR A 136 15.25 10.47 0.60
C THR A 136 13.75 10.65 0.42
N THR A 137 13.31 11.05 -0.78
CA THR A 137 11.89 11.29 -1.08
C THR A 137 11.41 10.42 -2.25
N THR A 138 10.11 10.17 -2.28
CA THR A 138 9.45 9.56 -3.42
C THR A 138 8.16 10.30 -3.74
N GLU A 139 7.82 10.36 -5.02
CA GLU A 139 6.47 10.70 -5.43
C GLU A 139 5.51 9.53 -5.14
N PHE A 140 4.27 9.90 -4.83
CA PHE A 140 3.14 9.02 -4.52
C PHE A 140 1.83 9.72 -4.91
#